data_AF-W9S5R4-F1
#
_entry.id   AF-W9S5R4-F1
#
_cell.length_a   1.000
_cell.length_b   1.000
_cell.length_c   1.000
_cell.angle_alpha   90.00
_cell.angle_beta   90.00
_cell.angle_gamma   90.00
#
_symmetry.space_group_name_H-M   'P 1'
#
loop_
_entity.id
_entity.type
_entity.pdbx_description
1 polymer ?
#
loop_
_entity_poly.entity_id
_entity_poly.type
_entity_poly.pdbx_seq_one_letter_code
_entity_poly.pdbx_strand_id
1 'polypeptide(L)'
;MAVARDLLGKKNHVISVIGDGAMTAVMAYEAMNNARYLDTNMIIVLNDNKQVSLPTATLDRPATLVGALCSALTKIQGILKTLSSCKSTEPLNL
;
A
#
# COMPACT_ATOMS: atom_id res chain seq x y z
N MET A 1 11.09 -12.48 10.38
CA MET A 1 11.96 -11.99 11.49
C MET A 1 11.18 -11.73 12.77
N ALA A 2 10.14 -10.88 12.79
CA ALA A 2 9.37 -10.59 14.01
C ALA A 2 8.67 -11.84 14.59
N VAL A 3 7.93 -12.58 13.77
CA VAL A 3 7.32 -13.86 14.18
C VAL A 3 8.37 -14.87 14.65
N ALA A 4 9.52 -14.97 13.96
CA ALA A 4 10.60 -15.86 14.34
C ALA A 4 11.24 -15.48 15.69
N ARG A 5 11.35 -14.19 16.00
CA ARG A 5 11.76 -13.72 17.33
C ARG A 5 10.81 -14.24 18.40
N ASP A 6 9.51 -14.07 18.17
CA ASP A 6 8.46 -14.43 19.13
C ASP A 6 8.47 -15.93 19.40
N LEU A 7 8.62 -16.75 18.34
CA LEU A 7 8.78 -18.22 18.44
C LEU A 7 10.04 -18.64 19.22
N LEU A 8 11.12 -17.86 19.11
CA LEU A 8 12.37 -18.12 19.82
C LEU A 8 12.40 -17.49 21.23
N GLY A 9 11.31 -16.84 21.67
CA GLY A 9 11.23 -16.17 22.98
C GLY A 9 12.21 -15.01 23.16
N LYS A 10 12.74 -14.46 22.05
CA LYS A 10 13.73 -13.38 22.08
C LYS A 10 13.03 -12.02 22.23
N LYS A 11 13.75 -11.03 22.77
CA LYS A 11 13.23 -9.67 23.03
C LYS A 11 13.87 -8.58 22.18
N ASN A 12 14.52 -8.95 21.08
CA ASN A 12 15.15 -7.97 20.20
C ASN A 12 14.12 -7.16 19.40
N HIS A 13 14.49 -5.94 19.04
CA HIS A 13 13.68 -5.10 18.17
C HIS A 13 13.87 -5.49 16.71
N VAL A 14 12.78 -5.62 15.97
CA VAL A 14 12.79 -5.82 14.52
C VAL A 14 12.36 -4.52 13.88
N ILE A 15 13.25 -3.92 13.11
CA ILE A 15 13.06 -2.62 12.48
C ILE A 15 13.18 -2.81 10.97
N SER A 16 12.18 -2.36 10.21
CA SER A 16 12.24 -2.30 8.76
C SER A 16 12.19 -0.85 8.29
N VAL A 17 13.05 -0.50 7.35
CA VAL A 17 13.04 0.81 6.68
C VAL A 17 12.48 0.62 5.29
N ILE A 18 11.38 1.32 4.98
CA ILE A 18 10.63 1.18 3.72
C ILE A 18 10.62 2.54 3.02
N GLY A 19 10.90 2.59 1.72
CA GLY A 19 10.74 3.81 0.92
C GLY A 19 9.29 4.03 0.45
N ASP A 20 8.92 5.27 0.11
CA ASP A 20 7.61 5.63 -0.46
C ASP A 20 7.25 4.81 -1.72
N GLY A 21 8.24 4.57 -2.59
CA GLY A 21 8.07 3.71 -3.76
C GLY A 21 7.80 2.24 -3.45
N ALA A 22 8.28 1.73 -2.32
CA ALA A 22 8.06 0.34 -1.89
C ALA A 22 6.72 0.16 -1.16
N MET A 23 6.22 1.20 -0.48
CA MET A 23 4.91 1.16 0.19
C MET A 23 3.72 1.23 -0.79
N THR A 24 3.96 1.71 -2.02
CA THR A 24 2.96 1.71 -3.09
C THR A 24 2.62 0.28 -3.57
N ALA A 25 3.46 -0.71 -3.28
CA ALA A 25 3.17 -2.10 -3.57
C ALA A 25 2.12 -2.68 -2.60
N VAL A 26 1.12 -3.37 -3.15
CA VAL A 26 0.04 -4.04 -2.38
C VAL A 26 0.60 -5.01 -1.33
N MET A 27 1.73 -5.65 -1.62
CA MET A 27 2.38 -6.62 -0.72
C MET A 27 2.85 -6.01 0.60
N ALA A 28 3.27 -4.74 0.62
CA ALA A 28 3.69 -4.07 1.85
C ALA A 28 2.49 -3.87 2.79
N TYR A 29 1.34 -3.49 2.23
CA TYR A 29 0.10 -3.34 2.98
C TYR A 29 -0.42 -4.68 3.50
N GLU A 30 -0.44 -5.72 2.67
CA GLU A 30 -0.85 -7.06 3.09
C GLU A 30 0.06 -7.63 4.17
N ALA A 31 1.38 -7.45 4.05
CA ALA A 31 2.33 -7.88 5.06
C ALA A 31 2.12 -7.17 6.41
N MET A 32 1.84 -5.86 6.41
CA MET A 32 1.51 -5.13 7.64
C MET A 32 0.20 -5.59 8.28
N ASN A 33 -0.83 -5.84 7.47
CA ASN A 33 -2.09 -6.35 7.97
C ASN A 33 -1.93 -7.75 8.58
N ASN A 34 -1.11 -8.60 7.95
CA ASN A 34 -0.77 -9.91 8.50
C ASN A 34 0.07 -9.80 9.79
N ALA A 35 0.98 -8.83 9.89
CA ALA A 35 1.74 -8.59 11.12
C ALA A 35 0.82 -8.20 12.29
N ARG A 36 -0.23 -7.42 12.04
CA ARG A 36 -1.27 -7.12 13.03
C ARG A 36 -2.05 -8.37 13.43
N TYR A 37 -2.43 -9.22 12.48
CA TYR A 37 -3.16 -10.45 12.77
C TYR A 37 -2.34 -11.42 13.65
N LEU A 38 -1.02 -11.47 13.43
CA LEU A 38 -0.09 -12.31 14.20
C LEU A 38 0.34 -11.70 15.54
N ASP A 39 -0.19 -10.53 15.91
CA ASP A 39 0.13 -9.77 17.13
C ASP A 39 1.64 -9.63 17.40
N THR A 40 2.44 -9.51 16.33
CA THR A 40 3.89 -9.46 16.42
C THR A 40 4.38 -8.01 16.46
N ASN A 41 5.24 -7.69 17.43
CA ASN A 41 5.75 -6.33 17.59
C ASN A 41 6.90 -6.03 16.60
N MET A 42 6.69 -5.10 15.67
CA MET A 42 7.69 -4.68 14.68
C MET A 42 7.59 -3.17 14.44
N ILE A 43 8.74 -2.52 14.28
CA ILE A 43 8.84 -1.09 14.02
C ILE A 43 9.08 -0.89 12.53
N ILE A 44 8.27 -0.04 11.91
CA ILE A 44 8.40 0.32 10.50
C ILE A 44 8.74 1.80 10.42
N VAL A 45 9.87 2.11 9.77
CA VAL A 45 10.30 3.48 9.49
C VAL A 45 10.04 3.73 8.01
N LEU A 46 9.13 4.67 7.73
CA LEU A 46 8.88 5.12 6.38
C LEU A 46 9.88 6.22 6.01
N ASN A 47 10.72 5.95 5.02
CA ASN A 47 11.55 6.94 4.37
C ASN A 47 10.80 7.55 3.18
N ASP A 48 10.12 8.67 3.44
CA ASP A 48 9.39 9.40 2.41
C ASP A 48 10.29 10.47 1.77
N ASN A 49 10.96 10.10 0.68
CA ASN A 49 11.77 11.02 -0.12
C ASN A 49 11.04 11.46 -1.41
N LYS A 50 9.75 11.10 -1.58
CA LYS A 50 8.96 11.31 -2.82
C LYS A 50 9.66 10.84 -4.10
N GLN A 51 10.62 9.92 -3.97
CA GLN A 51 11.51 9.52 -5.03
C GLN A 51 11.42 8.01 -5.18
N VAL A 52 10.56 7.61 -6.11
CA VAL A 52 10.52 6.22 -6.58
C VAL A 52 11.65 6.06 -7.60
N SER A 53 12.42 4.97 -7.50
CA SER A 53 13.41 4.59 -8.51
C SER A 53 12.72 4.11 -9.79
N LEU A 54 11.92 4.98 -10.40
CA LEU A 54 11.50 4.89 -11.80
C LEU A 54 12.69 5.33 -12.65
N PRO A 55 12.85 4.83 -13.88
CA PRO A 55 13.83 5.38 -14.81
C PRO A 55 13.40 6.81 -15.18
N THR A 56 13.75 7.79 -14.34
CA THR A 56 13.26 9.17 -14.42
C THR A 56 14.29 10.11 -15.06
N ALA A 57 15.17 9.56 -15.91
CA ALA A 57 16.12 10.34 -16.68
C ALA A 57 15.92 10.08 -18.18
N THR A 58 15.06 10.87 -18.82
CA THR A 58 15.28 11.30 -20.20
C THR A 58 15.64 12.78 -20.16
N LEU A 59 16.67 13.15 -20.92
CA LEU A 59 17.52 14.34 -20.69
C LEU A 59 16.85 15.73 -20.75
N ASP A 60 15.52 15.88 -20.79
CA ASP A 60 14.90 17.23 -20.91
C ASP A 60 13.46 17.42 -20.37
N ARG A 61 12.84 16.46 -19.66
CA ARG A 61 11.50 16.72 -19.06
C ARG A 61 11.10 15.72 -17.94
N PRO A 62 10.46 16.16 -16.84
CA PRO A 62 9.92 15.24 -15.83
C PRO A 62 8.85 14.33 -16.46
N ALA A 63 9.02 13.02 -16.36
CA ALA A 63 8.06 12.04 -16.85
C ALA A 63 6.77 12.06 -15.99
N THR A 64 5.77 12.84 -16.41
CA THR A 64 4.46 12.95 -15.75
C THR A 64 3.52 11.77 -16.04
N LEU A 65 3.98 10.73 -16.75
CA LEU A 65 3.10 9.71 -17.32
C LEU A 65 2.50 8.76 -16.27
N VAL A 66 3.28 8.37 -15.25
CA VAL A 66 2.86 7.38 -14.25
C VAL A 66 1.79 7.97 -13.30
N GLY A 67 1.96 9.24 -12.89
CA GLY A 67 1.00 9.93 -12.01
C GLY A 67 -0.36 10.19 -12.68
N ALA A 68 -0.35 10.57 -13.96
CA ALA A 68 -1.57 10.80 -14.73
C ALA A 68 -2.38 9.51 -14.94
N LEU A 69 -1.69 8.40 -15.25
CA LEU A 69 -2.32 7.08 -15.38
C LEU A 69 -2.90 6.59 -14.06
N CYS A 70 -2.17 6.77 -12.95
CA CYS A 70 -2.63 6.41 -11.61
C CYS A 70 -3.91 7.18 -11.24
N SER A 71 -3.93 8.51 -11.43
CA SER A 71 -5.09 9.35 -11.11
C SER A 71 -6.33 9.00 -11.95
N ALA A 72 -6.14 8.62 -13.22
CA ALA A 72 -7.22 8.15 -14.08
C ALA A 72 -7.79 6.80 -13.62
N LEU A 73 -6.92 5.83 -13.28
CA LEU A 73 -7.36 4.52 -12.78
C LEU A 73 -8.09 4.62 -11.44
N THR A 74 -7.62 5.45 -10.50
CA THR A 74 -8.29 5.63 -9.19
C THR A 74 -9.68 6.22 -9.35
N LYS A 75 -9.87 7.17 -10.28
CA LYS A 75 -11.19 7.71 -10.60
C LYS A 75 -12.14 6.66 -11.18
N ILE A 76 -11.64 5.81 -12.10
CA ILE A 76 -12.44 4.74 -12.71
C ILE A 76 -12.84 3.69 -11.68
N GLN A 77 -11.91 3.27 -10.81
CA GLN A 77 -12.19 2.30 -9.74
C GLN A 77 -13.15 2.85 -8.68
N GLY A 78 -13.05 4.14 -8.35
CA GLY A 78 -13.99 4.83 -7.46
C GLY A 78 -15.43 4.79 -7.99
N ILE A 79 -15.61 5.12 -9.27
CA ILE A 79 -16.92 5.05 -9.93
C ILE A 79 -17.45 3.62 -9.95
N LEU A 80 -16.62 2.62 -10.24
CA LEU A 80 -17.04 1.21 -10.25
C LEU A 80 -17.53 0.75 -8.86
N LYS A 81 -16.88 1.22 -7.79
CA LYS A 81 -17.23 0.89 -6.40
C LYS A 81 -18.55 1.56 -5.97
N THR A 82 -18.77 2.81 -6.39
CA THR A 82 -20.04 3.52 -6.18
C THR A 82 -21.19 2.86 -6.94
N LEU A 83 -20.95 2.45 -8.20
CA LEU A 83 -21.95 1.74 -9.02
C LEU A 83 -22.30 0.35 -8.47
N SER A 84 -21.33 -0.36 -7.89
CA SER A 84 -21.58 -1.65 -7.23
C SER A 84 -22.35 -1.50 -5.92
N SER A 85 -22.22 -0.38 -5.22
CA SER A 85 -23.02 -0.08 -4.01
C SER A 85 -24.46 0.32 -4.32
N CYS A 86 -24.74 0.83 -5.52
CA CYS A 86 -26.11 1.13 -5.98
C CYS A 86 -26.90 -0.11 -6.43
N LYS A 87 -26.26 -1.28 -6.59
CA LYS A 87 -26.93 -2.52 -7.02
C LYS A 87 -27.47 -3.38 -5.87
N SER A 88 -27.25 -3.03 -4.60
CA SER A 88 -27.71 -3.82 -3.44
C SER A 88 -29.00 -3.30 -2.77
N THR A 89 -29.75 -2.42 -3.42
CA THR A 89 -31.07 -2.00 -2.93
C THR A 89 -32.12 -2.25 -4.02
N GLU A 90 -32.59 -3.50 -4.10
CA GLU A 90 -33.83 -3.90 -4.76
C GLU A 90 -35.06 -3.40 -3.96
N PRO A 91 -36.26 -3.35 -4.58
CA PRO A 91 -37.22 -2.26 -4.40
C PRO A 91 -38.13 -2.40 -3.17
N LEU A 92 -38.65 -1.27 -2.73
CA LEU A 92 -39.72 -1.10 -1.73
C LEU A 92 -40.89 -2.06 -1.98
N ASN A 93 -41.19 -2.89 -0.99
CA ASN A 93 -42.54 -3.40 -0.75
C ASN A 93 -43.41 -2.23 -0.23
N LEU A 94 -44.27 -1.68 -1.09
CA LEU A 94 -45.59 -1.16 -0.74
C LEU A 94 -46.48 -1.08 -1.99
#